data_AF-A0A822F7P1-F1
#
_entry.id   AF-A0A822F7P1-F1
#
_cell.length_a   1.000
_cell.length_b   1.000
_cell.length_c   1.000
_cell.angle_alpha   90.00
_cell.angle_beta   90.00
_cell.angle_gamma   90.00
#
_symmetry.space_group_name_H-M   'P 1'
#
loop_
_entity.id
_entity.type
_entity.pdbx_description
1 polymer ?
#
loop_
_entity_poly.entity_id
_entity_poly.type
_entity_poly.pdbx_seq_one_letter_code
_entity_poly.pdbx_strand_id
1 'polypeptide(L)' 'KHGARFDFQDNSGQTCVHIACQSGIADPVFEFIINNSPDSCLNIRNQSGGTPLDLIYLSTYEQASLSRLRRLHLLLARKG' A
#
# COMPACT_ATOMS: atom_id res chain seq x y z
N LYS A 1 7.44 -0.90 19.26
CA LYS A 1 6.24 -1.01 18.38
C LYS A 1 5.05 -0.47 19.18
N HIS A 2 4.54 0.73 18.88
CA HIS A 2 3.59 1.46 19.73
C HIS A 2 2.10 1.11 19.50
N GLY A 3 1.79 -0.14 19.10
CA GLY A 3 0.40 -0.56 18.86
C GLY A 3 -0.26 0.07 17.63
N ALA A 4 0.52 0.57 16.66
CA ALA A 4 -0.01 1.10 15.41
C ALA A 4 -0.85 0.04 14.67
N ARG A 5 -2.07 0.43 14.29
CA ARG A 5 -3.05 -0.41 13.58
C ARG A 5 -2.99 -0.10 12.09
N PHE A 6 -2.41 -1.00 11.31
CA PHE A 6 -2.29 -0.87 9.85
C PHE A 6 -3.53 -1.38 9.10
N ASP A 7 -4.40 -2.10 9.80
CA ASP A 7 -5.63 -2.72 9.31
C ASP A 7 -6.86 -1.81 9.39
N PHE A 8 -6.76 -0.66 10.07
CA PHE A 8 -7.88 0.27 10.18
C PHE A 8 -8.21 0.89 8.83
N GLN A 9 -9.49 0.86 8.48
CA GLN A 9 -10.01 1.40 7.23
C GLN A 9 -10.69 2.75 7.50
N ASP A 10 -10.40 3.73 6.65
CA ASP A 10 -11.12 5.01 6.65
C ASP A 10 -12.54 4.86 6.06
N ASN A 11 -13.23 5.99 5.88
CA ASN A 11 -14.58 6.03 5.32
C ASN A 11 -14.69 5.52 3.87
N SER A 12 -13.56 5.37 3.16
CA SER A 12 -13.46 4.82 1.81
C SER A 12 -13.02 3.36 1.79
N GLY A 13 -12.86 2.73 2.96
CA GLY A 13 -12.29 1.39 3.08
C GLY A 13 -10.77 1.36 2.92
N GLN A 14 -10.09 2.51 2.86
CA GLN A 14 -8.64 2.54 2.64
C GLN A 14 -7.89 2.38 3.96
N THR A 15 -6.91 1.49 3.96
CA THR A 15 -5.93 1.41 5.04
C THR A 15 -4.79 2.38 4.82
N CYS A 16 -3.96 2.63 5.83
CA CYS A 16 -2.74 3.44 5.65
C CYS A 16 -1.80 2.90 4.55
N VAL A 17 -1.83 1.59 4.27
CA VAL A 17 -1.09 0.97 3.16
C VAL A 17 -1.66 1.41 1.81
N HIS A 18 -2.99 1.51 1.68
CA HIS A 18 -3.63 2.07 0.46
C HIS A 18 -3.20 3.52 0.26
N ILE A 19 -3.25 4.33 1.32
CA ILE A 19 -2.84 5.73 1.26
C ILE A 19 -1.37 5.86 0.82
N ALA A 20 -0.47 5.04 1.39
CA ALA A 20 0.95 5.04 1.03
C ALA A 20 1.21 4.77 -0.47
N CYS A 21 0.28 4.08 -1.14
CA CYS A 21 0.34 3.72 -2.54
C CYS A 21 -0.19 4.82 -3.49
N GLN A 22 -0.79 5.88 -2.94
CA GLN A 22 -1.31 6.99 -3.74
C GLN A 22 -0.21 7.91 -4.28
N SER A 23 -0.50 8.56 -5.39
CA SER A 23 0.30 9.66 -5.92
C SER A 23 0.43 10.79 -4.89
N GLY A 24 1.60 11.39 -4.79
CA GLY A 24 1.85 12.50 -3.87
C GLY A 24 2.34 12.11 -2.47
N ILE A 25 2.25 10.84 -2.07
CA ILE A 25 2.99 10.36 -0.89
C ILE A 25 4.48 10.31 -1.22
N ALA A 26 5.35 10.68 -0.28
CA ALA A 26 6.80 10.62 -0.46
C ALA A 26 7.35 9.20 -0.29
N ASP A 27 8.40 8.83 -1.04
CA ASP A 27 9.01 7.49 -0.97
C ASP A 27 9.46 7.06 0.45
N PRO A 28 10.02 7.94 1.29
CA PRO A 28 10.37 7.54 2.67
C PRO A 28 9.14 7.16 3.51
N VAL A 29 7.99 7.78 3.28
CA VAL A 29 6.73 7.47 3.97
C VAL A 29 6.18 6.13 3.48
N PHE A 30 6.22 5.91 2.15
CA PHE A 30 5.88 4.62 1.56
C PHE A 30 6.74 3.50 2.16
N GLU A 31 8.07 3.63 2.12
CA GLU A 31 8.98 2.63 2.68
C GLU A 31 8.76 2.41 4.18
N PHE A 32 8.54 3.47 4.96
CA PHE A 32 8.26 3.33 6.38
C PHE A 32 6.99 2.52 6.64
N ILE A 33 5.88 2.86 5.96
CA ILE A 33 4.59 2.18 6.15
C ILE A 33 4.70 0.73 5.70
N ILE A 34 5.23 0.49 4.49
CA ILE A 34 5.35 -0.84 3.91
C ILE A 34 6.26 -1.76 4.74
N ASN A 35 7.37 -1.25 5.28
CA ASN A 35 8.30 -2.06 6.07
C ASN A 35 7.79 -2.36 7.49
N ASN A 36 6.83 -1.59 8.01
CA ASN A 36 6.26 -1.79 9.33
C ASN A 36 4.86 -2.44 9.32
N SER A 37 4.17 -2.44 8.18
CA SER A 37 2.85 -3.04 8.05
C SER A 37 2.91 -4.57 8.05
N PRO A 38 2.00 -5.27 8.75
CA PRO A 38 1.81 -6.70 8.57
C PRO A 38 1.41 -7.03 7.13
N ASP A 39 1.88 -8.16 6.62
CA ASP A 39 1.63 -8.56 5.22
C ASP A 39 0.15 -8.79 4.92
N SER A 40 -0.65 -9.15 5.93
CA SER A 40 -2.11 -9.26 5.81
C SER A 40 -2.77 -7.95 5.35
N CYS A 41 -2.16 -6.80 5.66
CA CYS A 41 -2.69 -5.49 5.28
C CYS A 41 -2.52 -5.21 3.78
N LEU A 42 -1.66 -5.96 3.07
CA LEU A 42 -1.46 -5.84 1.63
C LEU A 42 -2.61 -6.44 0.80
N ASN A 43 -3.48 -7.24 1.43
CA ASN A 43 -4.61 -7.92 0.77
C ASN A 43 -5.98 -7.35 1.16
N ILE A 44 -6.02 -6.34 2.03
CA ILE A 44 -7.27 -5.67 2.42
C ILE A 44 -7.80 -4.93 1.19
N ARG A 45 -9.11 -5.02 0.95
CA ARG A 45 -9.80 -4.32 -0.14
C ARG A 45 -10.50 -3.08 0.38
N ASN A 46 -10.39 -1.98 -0.34
CA ASN A 46 -11.19 -0.78 -0.12
C ASN A 46 -12.64 -0.96 -0.58
N GLN A 47 -13.48 0.08 -0.44
CA GLN A 47 -14.89 0.02 -0.85
C GLN A 47 -15.08 -0.18 -2.35
N SER A 48 -14.10 0.21 -3.17
CA SER A 48 -14.09 -0.05 -4.61
C SER A 48 -13.60 -1.47 -4.96
N GLY A 49 -13.28 -2.30 -3.96
CA GLY A 49 -12.77 -3.65 -4.13
C GLY A 49 -11.28 -3.75 -4.44
N GLY A 50 -10.55 -2.62 -4.48
CA GLY A 50 -9.14 -2.56 -4.80
C GLY A 50 -8.24 -2.77 -3.59
N THR A 51 -7.14 -3.48 -3.78
CA THR A 51 -6.03 -3.64 -2.83
C THR A 51 -5.02 -2.49 -2.94
N PRO A 52 -4.06 -2.35 -2.02
CA PRO A 52 -2.97 -1.39 -2.16
C PRO A 52 -2.19 -1.55 -3.48
N LEU A 53 -2.00 -2.78 -3.96
CA LEU A 53 -1.33 -3.04 -5.24
C LEU A 53 -2.14 -2.50 -6.42
N ASP A 54 -3.47 -2.66 -6.39
CA ASP A 54 -4.36 -2.14 -7.44
C ASP A 54 -4.29 -0.61 -7.50
N LEU A 55 -4.18 0.07 -6.36
CA LEU A 55 -3.98 1.52 -6.30
C LEU A 55 -2.64 1.97 -6.90
N ILE A 56 -1.54 1.25 -6.65
CA ILE A 56 -0.26 1.55 -7.32
C ILE A 56 -0.41 1.37 -8.83
N TYR A 57 -1.07 0.31 -9.27
CA TYR A 57 -1.26 0.07 -10.70
C TYR A 57 -2.02 1.24 -11.36
N LEU A 58 -3.14 1.66 -10.76
CA LEU A 58 -3.93 2.80 -11.25
C LEU A 58 -3.14 4.12 -11.22
N SER A 59 -2.35 4.38 -10.18
CA SER A 59 -1.57 5.62 -10.05
C SER A 59 -0.33 5.65 -10.95
N THR A 60 0.27 4.50 -11.25
CA THR A 60 1.44 4.41 -12.15
C THR A 60 1.10 4.62 -13.62
N TYR A 61 -0.14 4.34 -14.05
CA TYR A 61 -0.63 4.82 -15.36
C TYR A 61 -0.58 6.34 -15.48
N GLU A 62 -0.76 7.03 -14.36
CA GLU A 62 -0.77 8.48 -14.32
C GLU A 62 0.63 9.08 -14.09
N GLN A 63 1.54 8.39 -13.37
CA GLN A 63 2.79 8.98 -12.87
C GLN A 63 4.07 8.10 -12.95
N ALA A 64 4.08 7.02 -13.73
CA ALA A 64 5.28 6.23 -14.09
C ALA A 64 6.23 5.80 -12.93
N SER A 65 5.78 5.70 -11.67
CA SER A 65 6.64 5.28 -10.55
C SER A 65 6.72 3.76 -10.41
N LEU A 66 7.46 3.13 -11.33
CA LEU A 66 7.70 1.67 -11.37
C LEU A 66 8.42 1.14 -10.11
N SER A 67 9.09 1.99 -9.34
CA SER A 67 9.84 1.61 -8.13
C SER A 67 8.92 1.08 -7.03
N ARG A 68 7.80 1.76 -6.76
CA ARG A 68 6.83 1.35 -5.72
C ARG A 68 6.11 0.07 -6.10
N LEU A 69 5.72 -0.06 -7.37
CA LEU A 69 5.12 -1.28 -7.90
C LEU A 69 6.05 -2.47 -7.67
N ARG A 70 7.32 -2.35 -8.09
CA ARG A 70 8.32 -3.40 -7.89
C ARG A 70 8.54 -3.73 -6.43
N ARG A 71 8.65 -2.72 -5.55
CA ARG A 71 8.85 -2.93 -4.12
C ARG A 71 7.70 -3.72 -3.49
N LEU A 72 6.46 -3.29 -3.71
CA LEU A 72 5.29 -3.95 -3.14
C LEU A 72 5.13 -5.37 -3.70
N HIS A 73 5.36 -5.55 -5.00
CA HIS A 73 5.31 -6.86 -5.65
C HIS A 73 6.37 -7.83 -5.11
N LEU A 74 7.60 -7.36 -4.87
CA LEU A 74 8.65 -8.18 -4.25
C LEU A 74 8.29 -8.62 -2.83
N LEU A 75 7.60 -7.77 -2.06
CA LEU A 75 7.19 -8.14 -0.70
C LEU A 75 6.10 -9.20 -0.69
N LEU A 76 5.17 -9.14 -1.64
CA LEU A 76 4.19 -10.19 -1.88
C LEU A 76 4.85 -11.50 -2.32
N ALA A 77 5.86 -11.44 -3.19
CA ALA A 77 6.54 -12.63 -3.71
C ALA A 77 7.51 -13.30 -2.72
N ARG A 78 8.08 -12.56 -1.77
CA ARG A 78 9.10 -13.09 -0.82
C ARG A 78 8.51 -13.80 0.39
N LYS A 79 7.20 -13.78 0.56
CA LYS A 79 6.53 -14.24 1.80
C LYS A 79 5.35 -15.19 1.53
N GLY A 80 5.33 -15.81 0.36
CA GLY A 80 4.52 -16.98 0.03
C GLY A 80 5.24 -18.28 0.34
#